data_AF-A0A7S4DSI2-F1
#
_entry.id   AF-A0A7S4DSI2-F1
#
_cell.length_a   1.000
_cell.length_b   1.000
_cell.length_c   1.000
_cell.angle_alpha   90.00
_cell.angle_beta   90.00
_cell.angle_gamma   90.00
#
_symmetry.space_group_name_H-M   'P 1'
#
loop_
_entity.id
_entity.type
_entity.pdbx_description
1 polymer ?
#
loop_
_entity_poly.entity_id
_entity_poly.type
_entity_poly.pdbx_seq_one_letter_code
_entity_poly.pdbx_strand_id
1 'polypeptide(L)'
;MLVPILDVANHAPSEAGGGFFEVTSDSVSLVVGSRGANKGEEVYLDYGERPVEDFLLHYGFVPERCPSDSISVPIVASEDDGRERMVHVSWKQCRSSEGHPDPKVN
;
A
#
# COMPACT_ATOMS: atom_id res chain seq x y z
N MET A 1 -11.20 -6.08 -14.60
CA MET A 1 -12.19 -5.09 -15.08
C MET A 1 -11.53 -3.74 -14.94
N LEU A 2 -11.68 -2.86 -15.94
CA LEU A 2 -11.20 -1.48 -15.85
C LEU A 2 -12.39 -0.59 -15.46
N VAL A 3 -12.17 0.35 -14.54
CA VAL A 3 -13.15 1.34 -14.10
C VAL A 3 -12.65 2.73 -14.50
N PRO A 4 -13.09 3.26 -15.65
CA PRO A 4 -12.66 4.57 -16.12
C PRO A 4 -12.85 5.65 -15.05
N ILE A 5 -11.97 6.65 -15.05
CA ILE A 5 -11.89 7.73 -14.05
C ILE A 5 -11.38 7.25 -12.69
N LEU A 6 -11.92 6.17 -12.13
CA LEU A 6 -11.46 5.61 -10.86
C LEU A 6 -10.01 5.10 -10.96
N ASP A 7 -9.68 4.43 -12.05
CA ASP A 7 -8.35 3.85 -12.32
C ASP A 7 -7.23 4.92 -12.42
N VAL A 8 -7.57 6.21 -12.45
CA VAL A 8 -6.60 7.32 -12.46
C VAL A 8 -6.17 7.72 -11.04
N ALA A 9 -6.92 7.33 -10.00
CA ALA A 9 -6.58 7.65 -8.63
C ALA A 9 -5.34 6.86 -8.18
N ASN A 10 -4.28 7.57 -7.78
CA ASN A 10 -3.05 6.97 -7.29
C ASN A 10 -3.23 6.30 -5.93
N HIS A 11 -2.26 5.46 -5.56
CA HIS A 11 -2.25 4.78 -4.28
C HIS A 11 -1.88 5.70 -3.11
N ALA A 12 -2.65 5.64 -2.03
CA ALA A 12 -2.18 5.97 -0.68
C ALA A 12 -2.81 5.03 0.35
N PRO A 13 -2.11 4.65 1.43
CA PRO A 13 -2.72 3.90 2.52
C PRO A 13 -3.91 4.64 3.15
N SER A 14 -4.88 3.89 3.68
CA SER A 14 -6.05 4.45 4.37
C SER A 14 -5.67 5.45 5.47
N GLU A 15 -4.63 5.16 6.27
CA GLU A 15 -4.12 6.08 7.30
C GLU A 15 -3.49 7.36 6.75
N ALA A 16 -3.08 7.36 5.48
CA ALA A 16 -2.58 8.53 4.76
C ALA A 16 -3.69 9.27 3.97
N GLY A 17 -4.95 8.80 4.07
CA GLY A 17 -6.10 9.41 3.41
C GLY A 17 -6.53 8.74 2.11
N GLY A 18 -6.00 7.55 1.80
CA GLY A 18 -6.54 6.70 0.72
C GLY A 18 -8.01 6.37 0.96
N GLY A 19 -8.83 6.53 -0.08
CA GLY A 19 -10.23 6.12 -0.09
C GLY A 19 -10.40 4.63 -0.39
N PHE A 20 -11.64 4.19 -0.47
CA PHE A 20 -12.03 2.86 -0.95
C PHE A 20 -13.16 3.00 -1.97
N PHE A 21 -13.48 1.94 -2.70
CA PHE A 21 -14.61 1.96 -3.63
C PHE A 21 -15.76 1.09 -3.13
N GLU A 22 -16.98 1.56 -3.40
CA GLU A 22 -18.20 0.79 -3.19
C GLU A 22 -18.83 0.49 -4.56
N VAL A 23 -19.35 -0.73 -4.70
CA VAL A 23 -20.00 -1.18 -5.92
C VAL A 23 -21.46 -1.46 -5.61
N THR A 24 -22.35 -0.85 -6.37
CA THR A 24 -23.79 -1.14 -6.36
C THR A 24 -24.17 -1.88 -7.65
N SER A 25 -25.45 -2.18 -7.85
CA SER A 25 -25.92 -2.76 -9.11
C SER A 25 -25.67 -1.86 -10.32
N ASP A 26 -25.61 -0.54 -10.11
CA ASP A 26 -25.69 0.45 -11.18
C ASP A 26 -24.48 1.41 -11.21
N SER A 27 -23.61 1.37 -10.18
CA SER A 27 -22.51 2.31 -10.03
C SER A 27 -21.30 1.77 -9.28
N VAL A 28 -20.16 2.41 -9.53
CA VAL A 28 -18.97 2.32 -8.69
C VAL A 28 -18.68 3.72 -8.15
N SER A 29 -18.53 3.83 -6.83
CA SER A 29 -18.30 5.10 -6.14
C SER A 29 -16.95 5.08 -5.43
N LEU A 30 -16.17 6.15 -5.57
CA LEU A 30 -15.00 6.39 -4.72
C LEU A 30 -15.47 7.06 -3.42
N VAL A 31 -15.22 6.41 -2.30
CA VAL A 31 -15.48 6.94 -0.96
C VAL A 31 -14.16 7.44 -0.38
N VAL A 32 -14.09 8.74 -0.11
CA VAL A 32 -12.89 9.36 0.49
C VAL A 32 -12.66 8.81 1.90
N GLY A 33 -11.39 8.64 2.27
CA GLY A 33 -11.01 8.20 3.61
C GLY A 33 -11.40 9.20 4.69
N SER A 34 -11.20 8.83 5.96
CA SER A 34 -11.59 9.64 7.13
C SER A 34 -10.95 11.04 7.18
N ARG A 35 -9.79 11.21 6.54
CA ARG A 35 -9.12 12.52 6.35
C ARG A 35 -9.92 13.49 5.47
N GLY A 36 -10.78 12.96 4.60
CA GLY A 36 -11.43 13.71 3.53
C GLY A 36 -10.47 14.16 2.43
N ALA A 37 -10.96 15.02 1.54
CA ALA A 37 -10.17 15.66 0.49
C ALA A 37 -10.53 17.16 0.40
N ASN A 38 -9.52 18.02 0.33
CA ASN A 38 -9.72 19.46 0.14
C ASN A 38 -9.65 19.84 -1.34
N LYS A 39 -10.24 20.98 -1.69
CA LYS A 39 -10.15 21.53 -3.05
C LYS A 39 -8.70 21.77 -3.43
N GLY A 40 -8.27 21.16 -4.54
CA GLY A 40 -6.91 21.29 -5.07
C GLY A 40 -5.93 20.24 -4.55
N GLU A 41 -6.35 19.38 -3.63
CA GLU A 41 -5.59 18.18 -3.25
C GLU A 41 -5.84 17.03 -4.21
N GLU A 42 -4.84 16.16 -4.35
CA GLU A 42 -4.98 14.89 -5.04
C GLU A 42 -5.89 13.94 -4.24
N VAL A 43 -6.69 13.18 -4.97
CA VAL A 43 -7.56 12.14 -4.39
C VAL A 43 -6.89 10.80 -4.61
N TYR A 44 -6.64 10.09 -3.51
CA TYR A 44 -5.98 8.78 -3.52
C TYR A 44 -6.97 7.66 -3.24
N LEU A 45 -6.63 6.46 -3.73
CA LEU A 45 -7.31 5.21 -3.44
C LEU A 45 -6.36 4.28 -2.67
N ASP A 46 -6.85 3.60 -1.66
CA ASP A 46 -6.11 2.50 -1.05
C ASP A 46 -6.25 1.25 -1.93
N TYR A 47 -5.12 0.78 -2.48
CA TYR A 47 -5.09 -0.40 -3.35
C TYR A 47 -5.10 -1.71 -2.54
N GLY A 48 -5.16 -1.59 -1.21
CA GLY A 48 -5.19 -2.67 -0.24
C GLY A 48 -3.80 -3.04 0.27
N GLU A 49 -3.80 -3.87 1.30
CA GLU A 49 -2.58 -4.43 1.89
C GLU A 49 -1.88 -5.36 0.89
N ARG A 50 -0.68 -4.96 0.45
CA ARG A 50 0.16 -5.73 -0.48
C ARG A 50 1.62 -5.55 -0.09
N PRO A 51 2.48 -6.56 -0.27
CA PRO A 51 3.91 -6.41 -0.09
C PRO A 51 4.48 -5.46 -1.15
N VAL A 52 5.65 -4.87 -0.89
CA VAL A 52 6.28 -3.93 -1.82
C VAL A 52 6.58 -4.58 -3.18
N GLU A 53 6.92 -5.88 -3.18
CA GLU A 53 7.15 -6.65 -4.40
C GLU A 53 5.94 -6.64 -5.34
N ASP A 54 4.72 -6.73 -4.80
CA ASP A 54 3.48 -6.71 -5.60
C ASP A 54 3.28 -5.35 -6.26
N PHE A 55 3.50 -4.26 -5.52
CA PHE A 55 3.43 -2.90 -6.09
C PHE A 55 4.45 -2.71 -7.21
N LEU A 56 5.68 -3.18 -7.02
CA LEU A 56 6.71 -3.06 -8.04
C LEU A 56 6.38 -3.90 -9.28
N LEU A 57 6.05 -5.18 -9.11
CA LEU A 57 5.89 -6.13 -10.20
C LEU A 57 4.56 -5.97 -10.95
N HIS A 58 3.48 -5.59 -10.26
CA HIS A 58 2.13 -5.54 -10.84
C HIS A 58 1.61 -4.12 -11.07
N TYR A 59 2.12 -3.12 -10.36
CA TYR A 59 1.66 -1.73 -10.44
C TYR A 59 2.74 -0.77 -10.96
N GLY A 60 4.00 -1.21 -11.04
CA GLY A 60 5.09 -0.44 -11.62
C GLY A 60 5.61 0.72 -10.75
N PHE A 61 5.35 0.70 -9.45
CA PHE A 61 5.86 1.71 -8.51
C PHE A 61 6.22 1.08 -7.16
N VAL A 62 7.01 1.81 -6.35
CA VAL A 62 7.31 1.44 -4.95
C VAL A 62 6.72 2.51 -4.04
N PRO A 63 5.75 2.19 -3.17
CA PRO A 63 5.21 3.17 -2.23
C PRO A 63 6.27 3.60 -1.21
N GLU A 64 6.27 4.88 -0.82
CA GLU A 64 7.22 5.40 0.17
C GLU A 64 7.07 4.76 1.55
N ARG A 65 5.83 4.38 1.90
CA ARG A 65 5.48 3.68 3.14
C ARG A 65 4.59 2.49 2.79
N CYS A 66 5.01 1.31 3.19
CA CYS A 66 4.24 0.07 3.02
C CYS A 66 4.25 -0.71 4.34
N PRO A 67 3.27 -0.46 5.23
CA PRO A 67 3.21 -1.15 6.52
C PRO A 67 3.01 -2.66 6.39
N SER A 68 2.42 -3.09 5.28
CA SER A 68 2.13 -4.47 4.91
C SER A 68 3.32 -5.17 4.23
N ASP A 69 4.49 -4.52 4.16
CA ASP A 69 5.66 -5.12 3.54
C ASP A 69 6.11 -6.38 4.27
N SER A 70 6.53 -7.37 3.51
CA SER A 70 6.97 -8.65 4.03
C SER A 70 7.91 -9.34 3.05
N ILE A 71 8.74 -10.24 3.59
CA ILE A 71 9.60 -11.08 2.77
C ILE A 71 9.32 -12.55 3.10
N SER A 72 9.26 -13.38 2.06
CA SER A 72 9.13 -14.82 2.24
C SER A 72 10.51 -15.43 2.52
N VAL A 73 10.68 -16.06 3.69
CA VAL A 73 11.92 -16.74 4.06
C VAL A 73 11.69 -18.24 3.97
N PRO A 74 12.35 -18.96 3.05
CA PRO A 74 12.21 -20.41 2.96
C PRO A 74 12.85 -21.06 4.19
N ILE A 75 12.07 -21.86 4.93
CA ILE A 75 12.60 -22.68 6.01
C ILE A 75 12.77 -24.09 5.48
N VAL A 76 14.02 -24.48 5.26
CA VAL A 76 14.37 -25.86 4.90
C VAL A 76 14.62 -26.61 6.20
N ALA A 77 13.72 -27.54 6.55
CA ALA A 77 13.98 -28.49 7.62
C ALA A 77 15.09 -29.43 7.16
N SER A 78 16.20 -29.54 7.91
CA SER A 78 17.20 -30.57 7.66
C SER A 78 16.55 -31.93 7.89
N GLU A 79 16.72 -32.84 6.93
CA GLU A 79 16.02 -34.13 6.89
C GLU A 79 16.17 -34.94 8.19
N ASP A 80 15.04 -35.03 8.91
CA ASP A 80 14.52 -36.34 9.34
C ASP A 80 13.09 -36.56 8.82
N ASP A 81 12.36 -35.51 8.40
CA ASP A 81 11.04 -35.62 7.77
C ASP A 81 10.93 -34.66 6.56
N GLY A 82 11.07 -35.17 5.34
CA GLY A 82 11.12 -34.42 4.06
C GLY A 82 9.84 -33.67 3.66
N ARG A 83 9.40 -32.70 4.48
CA ARG A 83 8.30 -31.78 4.19
C ARG A 83 8.80 -30.34 4.21
N GLU A 84 8.93 -29.73 3.04
CA GLU A 84 9.14 -28.29 2.92
C GLU A 84 7.94 -27.53 3.52
N ARG A 85 8.22 -26.52 4.35
CA ARG A 85 7.19 -25.60 4.88
C ARG A 85 7.63 -24.17 4.62
N MET A 86 6.80 -23.41 3.92
CA MET A 86 7.00 -21.96 3.79
C MET A 86 6.40 -21.25 5.01
N VAL A 87 7.14 -20.30 5.58
CA VAL A 87 6.66 -19.43 6.64
C VAL A 87 6.77 -17.98 6.16
N HIS A 88 5.69 -17.22 6.28
CA HIS A 88 5.69 -15.79 5.97
C HIS A 88 6.21 -14.99 7.18
N VAL A 89 7.25 -14.18 6.96
CA VAL A 89 7.81 -13.29 7.98
C VAL A 89 7.56 -11.84 7.57
N SER A 90 6.71 -11.15 8.33
CA SER A 90 6.47 -9.71 8.13
C SER A 90 7.39 -8.89 9.03
N TRP A 91 8.04 -7.87 8.46
CA TRP A 91 8.84 -6.90 9.19
C TRP A 91 8.15 -5.54 9.09
N LYS A 92 7.75 -4.96 10.23
CA LYS A 92 7.29 -3.56 10.24
C LYS A 92 8.49 -2.63 10.17
N GLN A 93 8.77 -2.08 8.99
CA GLN A 93 9.81 -1.07 8.85
C GLN A 93 9.29 0.29 9.37
N CYS A 94 9.51 0.57 10.65
CA CYS A 94 9.37 1.91 11.21
C CYS A 94 10.57 2.76 10.77
N ARG A 95 10.43 3.60 9.74
CA ARG A 95 11.36 4.73 9.59
C ARG A 95 11.05 5.77 10.66
N SER A 96 11.98 6.01 11.58
CA SER A 96 11.99 7.24 12.37
C SER A 96 12.12 8.42 11.41
N SER A 97 11.21 9.38 11.49
CA SER A 97 11.36 10.66 10.81
C SER A 97 12.53 11.42 11.43
N GLU A 98 13.73 11.29 10.87
CA GLU A 98 14.73 12.34 11.03
C GLU A 98 14.31 13.49 10.12
N GLY A 99 13.73 14.51 10.74
CA GLY A 99 13.30 15.73 10.08
C GLY A 99 14.48 16.40 9.38
N HIS A 100 14.31 16.66 8.08
CA HIS A 100 15.15 17.61 7.38
C HIS A 100 14.77 19.02 7.91
N PRO A 101 15.71 19.81 8.45
CA PRO A 101 15.38 21.17 8.86
C PRO A 101 15.06 22.00 7.61
N ASP A 102 13.86 22.58 7.56
CA ASP A 102 13.47 23.54 6.53
C ASP A 102 14.54 24.64 6.41
N PRO A 103 14.98 25.00 5.20
CA PRO A 103 15.85 26.14 5.03
C PRO A 103 15.09 27.41 5.45
N LYS A 104 15.59 28.07 6.50
CA LYS A 104 15.10 29.40 6.89
C LYS A 104 15.29 30.35 5.71
N VAL A 105 14.19 30.75 5.08
CA VAL A 105 14.16 31.87 4.16
C VAL A 105 14.24 33.15 5.00
N ASN A 106 15.34 33.90 4.84
CA ASN A 106 15.47 35.28 5.31
C ASN A 106 14.75 36.24 4.36
#